data_AF-A0A359LQQ4-F1
#
_entry.id   AF-A0A359LQQ4-F1
#
_cell.length_a   1.000
_cell.length_b   1.000
_cell.length_c   1.000
_cell.angle_alpha   90.00
_cell.angle_beta   90.00
_cell.angle_gamma   90.00
#
_symmetry.space_group_name_H-M   'P 1'
#
loop_
_entity.id
_entity.type
_entity.pdbx_description
1 polymer ?
#
loop_
_entity_poly.entity_id
_entity_poly.type
_entity_poly.pdbx_seq_one_letter_code
_entity_poly.pdbx_strand_id
1 'polypeptide(L)'
;NIPVTLAVKAPPAALTVTPNPVSLIHTPGSPAPSQKLTLNSNGSLLSYTAAVTGATWLTATPTSGIIFPGFAPTVDLIISPTGLTPGVYKGTVTISAPSSANKTVAVTVNLTVNPGAPTLTSVFPASAVAGAGTTTVTLTGTNFYTGSQVRVNGSTPLATTPLGSTSMQAVIPASLLSAVGNLSITVSNPDPGGGVSSAAVFSVLAPGPQIAGVVDAASFLAGPVSPGKMVAIFGSGLGPGALTTFAMPTSPATIAATLAGTRILFGTTTSGAATAAPIIFTSLSQVVAMVPYNVTTGGNVKVWAEFNGVVSAQPLTVAVAATAPALFTMGSVGSGQAAALNEDGTINSDANPIAGGKVISLFGTGEGVLTATPAVANGEILNSVLNITATVSAQIDGIDAPVQSATGVSGLVAGVFQVNLTVPAGAKAGKAVPVVITIGGVATQTSVTIGVK
;
A
#
# COMPACT_ATOMS: atom_id res chain seq x y z
N ASN A 1 68.45 -78.39 -36.51
CA ASN A 1 68.13 -77.39 -35.48
C ASN A 1 67.28 -76.28 -36.10
N ILE A 2 66.00 -76.21 -35.73
CA ILE A 2 65.19 -75.01 -35.99
C ILE A 2 65.41 -74.09 -34.78
N PRO A 3 65.94 -72.87 -34.95
CA PRO A 3 66.10 -71.95 -33.83
C PRO A 3 64.73 -71.51 -33.31
N VAL A 4 64.44 -71.80 -32.04
CA VAL A 4 63.30 -71.24 -31.33
C VAL A 4 63.78 -69.97 -30.63
N THR A 5 63.14 -68.85 -30.93
CA THR A 5 63.42 -67.58 -30.27
C THR A 5 62.37 -67.33 -29.20
N LEU A 6 62.76 -67.29 -27.93
CA LEU A 6 61.88 -66.84 -26.83
C LEU A 6 62.00 -65.32 -26.70
N ALA A 7 60.97 -64.60 -27.12
CA ALA A 7 60.87 -63.17 -26.85
C ALA A 7 60.26 -62.94 -25.47
N VAL A 8 61.08 -62.63 -24.47
CA VAL A 8 60.61 -62.17 -23.16
C VAL A 8 60.34 -60.66 -23.26
N LYS A 9 59.07 -60.26 -23.21
CA LYS A 9 58.66 -58.85 -23.19
C LYS A 9 58.40 -58.40 -21.76
N ALA A 10 58.81 -57.18 -21.41
CA ALA A 10 58.44 -56.57 -20.14
C ALA A 10 56.91 -56.52 -19.99
N PRO A 11 56.36 -56.73 -18.77
CA PRO A 11 54.92 -56.62 -18.55
C PRO A 11 54.42 -55.21 -18.94
N PRO A 12 53.20 -55.09 -19.51
CA PRO A 12 52.63 -53.79 -19.85
C PRO A 12 52.56 -52.88 -18.63
N ALA A 13 52.83 -51.58 -18.82
CA ALA A 13 52.71 -50.60 -17.75
C ALA A 13 51.25 -50.44 -17.31
N ALA A 14 51.00 -50.18 -16.02
CA ALA A 14 49.68 -49.86 -15.51
C ALA A 14 49.44 -48.34 -15.57
N LEU A 15 48.25 -47.95 -16.04
CA LEU A 15 47.76 -46.59 -15.98
C LEU A 15 47.12 -46.33 -14.61
N THR A 16 47.52 -45.27 -13.92
CA THR A 16 46.78 -44.76 -12.74
C THR A 16 46.32 -43.33 -12.98
N VAL A 17 45.12 -43.01 -12.46
CA VAL A 17 44.50 -41.69 -12.60
C VAL A 17 44.07 -41.23 -11.22
N THR A 18 44.44 -40.01 -10.82
CA THR A 18 44.15 -39.47 -9.49
C THR A 18 43.72 -38.01 -9.59
N PRO A 19 42.66 -37.57 -8.90
CA PRO A 19 41.77 -38.36 -8.04
C PRO A 19 40.76 -39.24 -8.82
N ASN A 20 40.28 -40.32 -8.19
CA ASN A 20 39.19 -41.17 -8.68
C ASN A 20 38.44 -41.83 -7.49
N PRO A 21 37.19 -41.43 -7.16
CA PRO A 21 36.31 -40.50 -7.90
C PRO A 21 36.65 -39.01 -7.69
N VAL A 22 36.01 -38.16 -8.48
CA VAL A 22 35.99 -36.70 -8.32
C VAL A 22 34.63 -36.27 -7.77
N SER A 23 34.63 -35.38 -6.76
CA SER A 23 33.42 -34.76 -6.23
C SER A 23 33.59 -33.24 -6.21
N LEU A 24 32.66 -32.52 -6.82
CA LEU A 24 32.66 -31.07 -6.96
C LEU A 24 31.33 -30.50 -6.49
N ILE A 25 31.38 -29.29 -5.94
CA ILE A 25 30.19 -28.53 -5.52
C ILE A 25 30.18 -27.21 -6.28
N HIS A 26 29.02 -26.81 -6.78
CA HIS A 26 28.78 -25.50 -7.36
C HIS A 26 27.59 -24.84 -6.67
N THR A 27 27.75 -23.59 -6.23
CA THR A 27 26.66 -22.75 -5.72
C THR A 27 26.48 -21.57 -6.68
N PRO A 28 25.25 -21.20 -7.08
CA PRO A 28 24.98 -20.04 -7.91
C PRO A 28 25.71 -18.78 -7.41
N GLY A 29 26.31 -18.03 -8.34
CA GLY A 29 27.13 -16.85 -8.03
C GLY A 29 28.61 -17.15 -7.73
N SER A 30 29.00 -18.42 -7.58
CA SER A 30 30.41 -18.82 -7.48
C SER A 30 31.01 -19.11 -8.87
N PRO A 31 32.35 -19.00 -9.04
CA PRO A 31 33.02 -19.48 -10.24
C PRO A 31 32.70 -20.95 -10.53
N ALA A 32 32.72 -21.34 -11.81
CA ALA A 32 32.55 -22.74 -12.18
C ALA A 32 33.72 -23.58 -11.62
N PRO A 33 33.45 -24.75 -11.00
CA PRO A 33 34.51 -25.57 -10.45
C PRO A 33 35.35 -26.19 -11.57
N SER A 34 36.62 -26.45 -11.29
CA SER A 34 37.53 -27.17 -12.19
C SER A 34 38.38 -28.14 -11.40
N GLN A 35 38.73 -29.28 -11.99
CA GLN A 35 39.59 -30.28 -11.35
C GLN A 35 40.61 -30.82 -12.34
N LYS A 36 41.84 -31.07 -11.88
CA LYS A 36 42.85 -31.77 -12.67
C LYS A 36 42.88 -33.25 -12.33
N LEU A 37 42.92 -34.10 -13.35
CA LEU A 37 43.24 -35.51 -13.24
C LEU A 37 44.72 -35.71 -13.57
N THR A 38 45.49 -36.20 -12.62
CA THR A 38 46.89 -36.56 -12.82
C THR A 38 46.98 -38.00 -13.33
N LEU A 39 47.65 -38.18 -14.46
CA LEU A 39 47.87 -39.48 -15.09
C LEU A 39 49.29 -39.94 -14.80
N ASN A 40 49.46 -41.22 -14.46
CA ASN A 40 50.78 -41.82 -14.26
C ASN A 40 50.88 -43.19 -14.94
N SER A 41 52.10 -43.53 -15.34
CA SER A 41 52.49 -44.87 -15.80
C SER A 41 53.58 -45.40 -14.87
N ASN A 42 53.43 -46.63 -14.36
CA ASN A 42 54.42 -47.27 -13.49
C ASN A 42 55.54 -48.02 -14.24
N GLY A 43 55.55 -47.94 -15.58
CA GLY A 43 56.42 -48.76 -16.42
C GLY A 43 56.84 -48.00 -17.67
N SER A 44 56.56 -48.53 -18.85
CA SER A 44 56.81 -47.85 -20.14
C SER A 44 55.87 -46.67 -20.39
N LEU A 45 56.23 -45.83 -21.36
CA LEU A 45 55.39 -44.74 -21.86
C LEU A 45 54.05 -45.26 -22.40
N LEU A 46 52.97 -44.49 -22.18
CA LEU A 46 51.62 -44.80 -22.65
C LEU A 46 51.07 -43.63 -23.48
N SER A 47 50.45 -43.91 -24.62
CA SER A 47 49.55 -42.96 -25.29
C SER A 47 48.14 -43.11 -24.70
N TYR A 48 47.43 -42.00 -24.51
CA TYR A 48 46.07 -42.03 -23.99
C TYR A 48 45.10 -41.20 -24.84
N THR A 49 43.82 -41.54 -24.74
CA THR A 49 42.68 -40.69 -25.10
C THR A 49 41.77 -40.50 -23.89
N ALA A 50 41.10 -39.35 -23.81
CA ALA A 50 40.13 -39.01 -22.76
C ALA A 50 38.78 -38.70 -23.40
N ALA A 51 37.73 -39.38 -22.96
CA ALA A 51 36.38 -39.20 -23.46
C ALA A 51 35.40 -39.03 -22.29
N VAL A 52 34.47 -38.07 -22.44
CA VAL A 52 33.38 -37.87 -21.48
C VAL A 52 32.13 -38.60 -21.97
N THR A 53 31.49 -39.35 -21.08
CA THR A 53 30.22 -40.03 -21.35
C THR A 53 29.17 -39.63 -20.31
N GLY A 54 27.94 -39.41 -20.75
CA GLY A 54 26.77 -39.21 -19.87
C GLY A 54 26.63 -37.83 -19.23
N ALA A 55 27.44 -36.83 -19.61
CA ALA A 55 27.38 -35.48 -19.04
C ALA A 55 27.65 -34.40 -20.09
N THR A 56 26.68 -33.49 -20.30
CA THR A 56 26.82 -32.30 -21.16
C THR A 56 27.45 -31.11 -20.44
N TRP A 57 27.48 -31.14 -19.10
CA TRP A 57 28.07 -30.13 -18.22
C TRP A 57 29.57 -30.36 -17.94
N LEU A 58 30.16 -31.42 -18.48
CA LEU A 58 31.54 -31.83 -18.22
C LEU A 58 32.33 -31.90 -19.53
N THR A 59 33.50 -31.28 -19.55
CA THR A 59 34.48 -31.45 -20.63
C THR A 59 35.84 -31.83 -20.06
N ALA A 60 36.62 -32.59 -20.83
CA ALA A 60 37.95 -33.04 -20.46
C ALA A 60 38.95 -32.61 -21.54
N THR A 61 40.03 -31.92 -21.14
CA THR A 61 41.06 -31.43 -22.07
C THR A 61 42.47 -31.57 -21.48
N PRO A 62 43.49 -31.99 -22.25
CA PRO A 62 43.40 -32.42 -23.64
C PRO A 62 42.75 -33.80 -23.79
N THR A 63 42.09 -34.06 -24.93
CA THR A 63 41.38 -35.32 -25.22
C THR A 63 42.31 -36.47 -25.63
N SER A 64 43.60 -36.20 -25.80
CA SER A 64 44.63 -37.20 -26.04
C SER A 64 46.01 -36.68 -25.63
N GLY A 65 46.95 -37.59 -25.45
CA GLY A 65 48.32 -37.23 -25.11
C GLY A 65 49.21 -38.44 -24.81
N ILE A 66 50.34 -38.16 -24.17
CA ILE A 66 51.37 -39.14 -23.83
C ILE A 66 51.70 -39.03 -22.35
N ILE A 67 51.88 -40.18 -21.70
CA ILE A 67 52.27 -40.33 -20.29
C ILE A 67 53.69 -40.85 -20.25
N PHE A 68 54.63 -40.00 -19.83
CA PHE A 68 56.02 -40.40 -19.59
C PHE A 68 56.16 -40.92 -18.16
N PRO A 69 56.87 -42.04 -17.94
CA PRO A 69 57.18 -42.52 -16.59
C PRO A 69 57.95 -41.45 -15.82
N GLY A 70 57.54 -41.16 -14.59
CA GLY A 70 58.14 -40.10 -13.76
C GLY A 70 57.67 -38.68 -14.08
N PHE A 71 56.82 -38.48 -15.09
CA PHE A 71 56.11 -37.23 -15.35
C PHE A 71 54.61 -37.42 -15.15
N ALA A 72 53.97 -36.37 -14.67
CA ALA A 72 52.58 -36.40 -14.24
C ALA A 72 51.73 -35.46 -15.13
N PRO A 73 51.45 -35.80 -16.41
CA PRO A 73 50.58 -34.98 -17.24
C PRO A 73 49.16 -34.93 -16.66
N THR A 74 48.46 -33.84 -16.94
CA THR A 74 47.12 -33.61 -16.42
C THR A 74 46.08 -33.54 -17.53
N VAL A 75 44.89 -34.06 -17.24
CA VAL A 75 43.65 -33.76 -17.97
C VAL A 75 42.81 -32.84 -17.10
N ASP A 76 42.54 -31.64 -17.58
CA ASP A 76 41.69 -30.65 -16.93
C ASP A 76 40.22 -30.99 -17.18
N LEU A 77 39.46 -31.09 -16.09
CA LEU A 77 38.02 -31.22 -16.08
C LEU A 77 37.42 -29.81 -15.94
N ILE A 78 36.73 -29.37 -17.00
CA ILE A 78 36.07 -28.07 -17.05
C ILE A 78 34.57 -28.31 -16.90
N ILE A 79 33.97 -27.70 -15.88
CA ILE A 79 32.54 -27.80 -15.55
C ILE A 79 31.79 -26.60 -16.09
N SER A 80 30.68 -26.84 -16.78
CA SER A 80 29.73 -25.82 -17.23
C SER A 80 28.39 -26.02 -16.51
N PRO A 81 28.16 -25.33 -15.38
CA PRO A 81 26.93 -25.49 -14.59
C PRO A 81 25.72 -24.77 -15.18
N THR A 82 25.89 -23.98 -16.25
CA THR A 82 24.83 -23.19 -16.88
C THR A 82 23.64 -24.08 -17.28
N GLY A 83 22.45 -23.71 -16.82
CA GLY A 83 21.21 -24.43 -17.11
C GLY A 83 20.94 -25.66 -16.24
N LEU A 84 21.87 -26.03 -15.34
CA LEU A 84 21.62 -27.08 -14.35
C LEU A 84 20.76 -26.53 -13.21
N THR A 85 19.69 -27.25 -12.89
CA THR A 85 18.93 -27.00 -11.66
C THR A 85 19.65 -27.59 -10.44
N PRO A 86 19.33 -27.12 -9.23
CA PRO A 86 19.92 -27.68 -8.01
C PRO A 86 19.67 -29.19 -7.91
N GLY A 87 20.74 -29.96 -7.66
CA GLY A 87 20.70 -31.42 -7.71
C GLY A 87 22.07 -32.06 -7.85
N VAL A 88 22.10 -33.39 -7.92
CA VAL A 88 23.33 -34.19 -8.07
C VAL A 88 23.42 -34.74 -9.49
N TYR A 89 24.53 -34.46 -10.16
CA TYR A 89 24.82 -34.88 -11.52
C TYR A 89 26.02 -35.82 -11.53
N LYS A 90 25.99 -36.82 -12.41
CA LYS A 90 27.07 -37.80 -12.58
C LYS A 90 27.54 -37.84 -14.02
N GLY A 91 28.86 -37.79 -14.21
CA GLY A 91 29.53 -37.96 -15.49
C GLY A 91 30.69 -38.92 -15.34
N THR A 92 31.13 -39.51 -16.44
CA THR A 92 32.29 -40.41 -16.44
C THR A 92 33.32 -39.91 -17.44
N VAL A 93 34.57 -39.78 -16.99
CA VAL A 93 35.72 -39.55 -17.86
C VAL A 93 36.45 -40.88 -18.02
N THR A 94 36.44 -41.42 -19.24
CA THR A 94 37.17 -42.65 -19.56
C THR A 94 38.52 -42.28 -20.15
N ILE A 95 39.60 -42.67 -19.46
CA ILE A 95 40.96 -42.60 -20.00
C ILE A 95 41.29 -43.96 -20.62
N SER A 96 41.51 -43.99 -21.93
CA SER A 96 41.91 -45.20 -22.66
C SER A 96 43.38 -45.15 -23.02
N ALA A 97 44.14 -46.15 -22.59
CA ALA A 97 45.53 -46.37 -22.95
C ALA A 97 45.69 -47.84 -23.38
N PRO A 98 45.44 -48.19 -24.66
CA PRO A 98 45.34 -49.59 -25.10
C PRO A 98 46.59 -50.46 -24.84
N SER A 99 47.75 -49.81 -24.73
CA SER A 99 49.03 -50.47 -24.42
C SER A 99 49.29 -50.67 -22.92
N SER A 100 48.40 -50.17 -22.05
CA SER A 100 48.51 -50.40 -20.60
C SER A 100 47.91 -51.75 -20.20
N ALA A 101 48.33 -52.29 -19.05
CA ALA A 101 47.84 -53.56 -18.53
C ALA A 101 46.32 -53.54 -18.29
N ASN A 102 45.81 -52.42 -17.76
CA ASN A 102 44.40 -52.22 -17.44
C ASN A 102 43.58 -51.65 -18.61
N LYS A 103 44.21 -51.25 -19.71
CA LYS A 103 43.65 -50.68 -20.96
C LYS A 103 42.87 -49.38 -20.80
N THR A 104 42.01 -49.27 -19.79
CA THR A 104 41.13 -48.14 -19.54
C THR A 104 40.98 -47.88 -18.04
N VAL A 105 40.89 -46.62 -17.64
CA VAL A 105 40.47 -46.20 -16.30
C VAL A 105 39.26 -45.28 -16.43
N ALA A 106 38.15 -45.65 -15.80
CA ALA A 106 36.97 -44.81 -15.70
C ALA A 106 37.03 -43.98 -14.41
N VAL A 107 36.92 -42.66 -14.55
CA VAL A 107 36.85 -41.71 -13.43
C VAL A 107 35.42 -41.21 -13.32
N THR A 108 34.77 -41.53 -12.20
CA THR A 108 33.44 -41.00 -11.89
C THR A 108 33.56 -39.57 -11.39
N VAL A 109 32.81 -38.65 -11.99
CA VAL A 109 32.72 -37.24 -11.61
C VAL A 109 31.32 -36.97 -11.08
N ASN A 110 31.22 -36.64 -9.78
CA ASN A 110 29.98 -36.20 -9.14
C ASN A 110 30.00 -34.68 -9.01
N LEU A 111 28.96 -34.01 -9.52
CA LEU A 111 28.73 -32.58 -9.35
C LEU A 111 27.47 -32.38 -8.52
N THR A 112 27.59 -31.71 -7.37
CA THR A 112 26.45 -31.22 -6.59
C THR A 112 26.23 -29.74 -6.91
N VAL A 113 25.06 -29.41 -7.46
CA VAL A 113 24.62 -28.03 -7.67
C VAL A 113 23.72 -27.63 -6.48
N ASN A 114 24.19 -26.71 -5.66
CA ASN A 114 23.42 -26.16 -4.54
C ASN A 114 22.39 -25.15 -5.05
N PRO A 115 21.31 -24.88 -4.29
CA PRO A 115 20.26 -23.98 -4.73
C PRO A 115 20.61 -22.49 -4.70
N GLY A 116 21.62 -22.08 -3.94
CA GLY A 116 21.90 -20.66 -3.70
C GLY A 116 20.86 -20.02 -2.78
N ALA A 117 21.19 -18.90 -2.15
CA ALA A 117 20.20 -18.10 -1.43
C ALA A 117 19.20 -17.49 -2.44
N PRO A 118 17.89 -17.58 -2.19
CA PRO A 118 16.88 -16.96 -3.05
C PRO A 118 16.83 -15.45 -2.80
N THR A 119 16.44 -14.70 -3.83
CA THR A 119 16.01 -13.30 -3.66
C THR A 119 14.52 -13.21 -3.92
N LEU A 120 13.84 -12.31 -3.20
CA LEU A 120 12.43 -11.99 -3.42
C LEU A 120 12.32 -10.50 -3.70
N THR A 121 11.89 -10.17 -4.92
CA THR A 121 11.79 -8.79 -5.39
C THR A 121 10.36 -8.27 -5.23
N SER A 122 9.35 -9.09 -5.51
CA SER A 122 7.95 -8.67 -5.41
C SER A 122 6.97 -9.82 -5.17
N VAL A 123 5.79 -9.48 -4.65
CA VAL A 123 4.62 -10.35 -4.47
C VAL A 123 3.43 -9.64 -5.11
N PHE A 124 2.72 -10.32 -6.02
CA PHE A 124 1.56 -9.76 -6.73
C PHE A 124 0.36 -10.74 -6.74
N PRO A 125 -0.86 -10.31 -6.36
CA PRO A 125 -1.17 -9.03 -5.73
C PRO A 125 -0.42 -8.85 -4.39
N ALA A 126 -0.15 -7.59 -4.00
CA ALA A 126 0.57 -7.28 -2.76
C ALA A 126 -0.38 -7.10 -1.55
N SER A 127 -1.69 -7.32 -1.74
CA SER A 127 -2.68 -7.16 -0.69
C SER A 127 -3.93 -7.98 -0.94
N ALA A 128 -4.66 -8.27 0.12
CA ALA A 128 -6.04 -8.75 0.09
C ALA A 128 -6.86 -8.07 1.20
N VAL A 129 -8.18 -8.19 1.14
CA VAL A 129 -9.07 -7.67 2.19
C VAL A 129 -9.24 -8.72 3.29
N ALA A 130 -9.39 -8.29 4.54
CA ALA A 130 -9.66 -9.18 5.65
C ALA A 130 -10.99 -9.92 5.44
N GLY A 131 -11.00 -11.23 5.67
CA GLY A 131 -12.10 -12.13 5.37
C GLY A 131 -12.14 -12.64 3.92
N ALA A 132 -11.16 -12.27 3.08
CA ALA A 132 -11.04 -12.84 1.74
C ALA A 132 -10.80 -14.36 1.78
N GLY A 133 -11.24 -15.04 0.72
CA GLY A 133 -10.92 -16.45 0.49
C GLY A 133 -9.43 -16.69 0.24
N THR A 134 -9.08 -17.94 -0.03
CA THR A 134 -7.70 -18.32 -0.40
C THR A 134 -7.20 -17.48 -1.56
N THR A 135 -6.07 -16.82 -1.39
CA THR A 135 -5.49 -15.89 -2.37
C THR A 135 -4.23 -16.49 -2.95
N THR A 136 -4.14 -16.61 -4.28
CA THR A 136 -2.92 -17.03 -4.96
C THR A 136 -2.11 -15.80 -5.33
N VAL A 137 -0.83 -15.79 -4.96
CA VAL A 137 0.11 -14.72 -5.28
C VAL A 137 1.23 -15.25 -6.18
N THR A 138 1.69 -14.40 -7.08
CA THR A 138 2.90 -14.63 -7.88
C THR A 138 4.07 -13.89 -7.24
N LEU A 139 5.13 -14.61 -6.95
CA LEU A 139 6.38 -14.11 -6.42
C LEU A 139 7.38 -13.97 -7.57
N THR A 140 8.09 -12.84 -7.60
CA THR A 140 9.19 -12.60 -8.56
C THR A 140 10.50 -12.45 -7.79
N GLY A 141 11.56 -13.08 -8.27
CA GLY A 141 12.85 -13.10 -7.60
C GLY A 141 13.93 -13.83 -8.39
N THR A 142 14.88 -14.45 -7.70
CA THR A 142 15.94 -15.28 -8.31
C THR A 142 16.22 -16.54 -7.49
N ASN A 143 16.85 -17.52 -8.14
CA ASN A 143 17.23 -18.81 -7.55
C ASN A 143 16.05 -19.60 -6.99
N PHE A 144 14.85 -19.43 -7.56
CA PHE A 144 13.74 -20.31 -7.24
C PHE A 144 13.91 -21.66 -7.93
N TYR A 145 13.45 -22.73 -7.28
CA TYR A 145 13.42 -24.07 -7.86
C TYR A 145 12.37 -24.91 -7.15
N THR A 146 12.20 -26.18 -7.57
CA THR A 146 11.17 -27.07 -7.01
C THR A 146 11.30 -27.32 -5.51
N GLY A 147 12.48 -27.14 -4.92
CA GLY A 147 12.70 -27.25 -3.47
C GLY A 147 12.57 -25.93 -2.70
N SER A 148 12.30 -24.81 -3.37
CA SER A 148 12.04 -23.53 -2.69
C SER A 148 10.72 -23.58 -1.93
N GLN A 149 10.69 -22.98 -0.75
CA GLN A 149 9.50 -22.90 0.09
C GLN A 149 9.17 -21.45 0.43
N VAL A 150 7.93 -21.04 0.20
CA VAL A 150 7.44 -19.72 0.62
C VAL A 150 6.89 -19.82 2.04
N ARG A 151 7.22 -18.84 2.87
CA ARG A 151 6.81 -18.77 4.28
C ARG A 151 6.18 -17.43 4.61
N VAL A 152 5.16 -17.46 5.48
CA VAL A 152 4.57 -16.28 6.10
C VAL A 152 5.10 -16.12 7.52
N ASN A 153 5.49 -14.90 7.87
CA ASN A 153 6.02 -14.50 9.18
C ASN A 153 7.18 -15.40 9.64
N GLY A 154 8.01 -15.86 8.68
CA GLY A 154 9.16 -16.74 8.91
C GLY A 154 8.86 -18.20 9.22
N SER A 155 7.64 -18.53 9.66
CA SER A 155 7.35 -19.85 10.25
C SER A 155 6.33 -20.68 9.47
N THR A 156 5.29 -20.08 8.91
CA THR A 156 4.18 -20.83 8.30
C THR A 156 4.46 -21.11 6.82
N PRO A 157 4.68 -22.37 6.41
CA PRO A 157 4.89 -22.70 5.01
C PRO A 157 3.60 -22.55 4.21
N LEU A 158 3.73 -22.06 2.97
CA LEU A 158 2.64 -22.00 2.01
C LEU A 158 2.76 -23.13 0.98
N ALA A 159 1.63 -23.52 0.40
CA ALA A 159 1.64 -24.32 -0.81
C ALA A 159 2.24 -23.50 -1.95
N THR A 160 3.19 -24.07 -2.69
CA THR A 160 3.93 -23.38 -3.74
C THR A 160 3.90 -24.13 -5.06
N THR A 161 3.94 -23.39 -6.16
CA THR A 161 4.04 -23.93 -7.52
C THR A 161 5.18 -23.20 -8.23
N PRO A 162 6.35 -23.84 -8.44
CA PRO A 162 7.45 -23.23 -9.18
C PRO A 162 7.06 -23.00 -10.64
N LEU A 163 7.36 -21.81 -11.17
CA LEU A 163 7.14 -21.48 -12.59
C LEU A 163 8.47 -21.34 -13.36
N GLY A 164 9.57 -21.13 -12.64
CA GLY A 164 10.92 -21.03 -13.17
C GLY A 164 11.89 -20.55 -12.09
N SER A 165 13.11 -20.20 -12.50
CA SER A 165 14.13 -19.71 -11.55
C SER A 165 13.88 -18.30 -11.02
N THR A 166 12.94 -17.56 -11.63
CA THR A 166 12.63 -16.18 -11.29
C THR A 166 11.17 -15.95 -10.91
N SER A 167 10.33 -16.99 -10.97
CA SER A 167 8.90 -16.88 -10.68
C SER A 167 8.35 -18.13 -10.01
N MET A 168 7.50 -17.94 -9.01
CA MET A 168 6.83 -19.00 -8.26
C MET A 168 5.46 -18.49 -7.80
N GLN A 169 4.45 -19.35 -7.78
CA GLN A 169 3.19 -19.04 -7.11
C GLN A 169 3.18 -19.57 -5.68
N ALA A 170 2.48 -18.89 -4.79
CA ALA A 170 2.15 -19.38 -3.46
C ALA A 170 0.69 -19.09 -3.11
N VAL A 171 0.08 -19.96 -2.32
CA VAL A 171 -1.30 -19.82 -1.86
C VAL A 171 -1.31 -19.31 -0.42
N ILE A 172 -1.87 -18.12 -0.19
CA ILE A 172 -2.15 -17.56 1.13
C ILE A 172 -3.54 -18.07 1.56
N PRO A 173 -3.64 -18.92 2.60
CA PRO A 173 -4.92 -19.44 3.07
C PRO A 173 -5.79 -18.35 3.69
N ALA A 174 -7.11 -18.49 3.59
CA ALA A 174 -8.08 -17.55 4.16
C ALA A 174 -7.89 -17.32 5.68
N SER A 175 -7.37 -18.33 6.42
CA SER A 175 -7.08 -18.20 7.85
C SER A 175 -6.05 -17.10 8.17
N LEU A 176 -5.07 -16.88 7.28
CA LEU A 176 -4.07 -15.81 7.40
C LEU A 176 -4.61 -14.44 6.97
N LEU A 177 -5.79 -14.41 6.32
CA LEU A 177 -6.46 -13.20 5.86
C LEU A 177 -7.62 -12.81 6.78
N SER A 178 -7.75 -13.41 7.96
CA SER A 178 -8.87 -13.13 8.87
C SER A 178 -8.74 -11.81 9.63
N ALA A 179 -7.52 -11.32 9.81
CA ALA A 179 -7.22 -10.09 10.56
C ALA A 179 -6.47 -9.08 9.70
N VAL A 180 -6.82 -7.80 9.87
CA VAL A 180 -6.11 -6.68 9.25
C VAL A 180 -4.68 -6.62 9.78
N GLY A 181 -3.72 -6.36 8.91
CA GLY A 181 -2.31 -6.27 9.27
C GLY A 181 -1.39 -6.61 8.11
N ASN A 182 -0.09 -6.68 8.38
CA ASN A 182 0.91 -7.04 7.39
C ASN A 182 1.38 -8.48 7.60
N LEU A 183 1.45 -9.23 6.51
CA LEU A 183 2.10 -10.54 6.44
C LEU A 183 3.50 -10.36 5.84
N SER A 184 4.50 -10.93 6.51
CA SER A 184 5.87 -10.97 5.99
C SER A 184 6.07 -12.22 5.14
N ILE A 185 6.27 -12.05 3.84
CA ILE A 185 6.47 -13.14 2.87
C ILE A 185 7.97 -13.31 2.63
N THR A 186 8.47 -14.52 2.80
CA THR A 186 9.87 -14.89 2.52
C THR A 186 9.91 -16.15 1.66
N VAL A 187 10.98 -16.32 0.89
CA VAL A 187 11.29 -17.57 0.19
C VAL A 187 12.55 -18.17 0.80
N SER A 188 12.54 -19.46 1.08
CA SER A 188 13.70 -20.19 1.59
C SER A 188 14.11 -21.32 0.64
N ASN A 189 15.41 -21.43 0.38
CA ASN A 189 16.03 -22.59 -0.21
C ASN A 189 16.75 -23.40 0.89
N PRO A 190 16.65 -24.74 0.90
CA PRO A 190 17.27 -25.58 1.92
C PRO A 190 18.80 -25.60 1.84
N ASP A 191 19.43 -25.92 2.97
CA ASP A 191 20.86 -26.21 3.05
C ASP A 191 21.23 -27.52 2.34
N PRO A 192 22.48 -27.68 1.86
CA PRO A 192 23.58 -26.71 1.92
C PRO A 192 23.55 -25.65 0.81
N GLY A 193 24.05 -24.45 1.11
CA GLY A 193 24.20 -23.36 0.14
C GLY A 193 22.89 -22.63 -0.21
N GLY A 194 21.80 -22.96 0.47
CA GLY A 194 20.53 -22.24 0.42
C GLY A 194 20.55 -20.98 1.29
N GLY A 195 19.36 -20.60 1.78
CA GLY A 195 19.18 -19.41 2.59
C GLY A 195 17.75 -18.90 2.52
N VAL A 196 17.49 -17.77 3.18
CA VAL A 196 16.18 -17.10 3.19
C VAL A 196 16.33 -15.75 2.50
N SER A 197 15.37 -15.39 1.66
CA SER A 197 15.30 -14.08 1.03
C SER A 197 15.02 -12.97 2.06
N SER A 198 15.24 -11.71 1.65
CA SER A 198 14.58 -10.60 2.34
C SER A 198 13.06 -10.75 2.31
N ALA A 199 12.37 -10.13 3.27
CA ALA A 199 10.93 -10.17 3.36
C ALA A 199 10.26 -9.18 2.42
N ALA A 200 9.21 -9.62 1.72
CA ALA A 200 8.24 -8.76 1.05
C ALA A 200 6.98 -8.62 1.90
N VAL A 201 6.36 -7.44 1.89
CA VAL A 201 5.13 -7.18 2.66
C VAL A 201 3.91 -7.52 1.80
N PHE A 202 3.00 -8.31 2.37
CA PHE A 202 1.65 -8.48 1.85
C PHE A 202 0.64 -7.90 2.86
N SER A 203 -0.16 -6.91 2.45
CA SER A 203 -1.07 -6.21 3.36
C SER A 203 -2.48 -6.82 3.35
N VAL A 204 -3.00 -7.14 4.52
CA VAL A 204 -4.40 -7.49 4.75
C VAL A 204 -5.15 -6.23 5.16
N LEU A 205 -5.98 -5.71 4.27
CA LEU A 205 -6.68 -4.43 4.41
C LEU A 205 -8.05 -4.63 5.08
N ALA A 206 -8.56 -3.61 5.78
CA ALA A 206 -9.92 -3.65 6.30
C ALA A 206 -10.96 -3.65 5.16
N PRO A 207 -12.10 -4.36 5.30
CA PRO A 207 -13.17 -4.30 4.31
C PRO A 207 -13.88 -2.94 4.32
N GLY A 208 -14.37 -2.56 3.15
CA GLY A 208 -15.16 -1.34 2.95
C GLY A 208 -14.34 -0.05 2.90
N PRO A 209 -15.05 1.09 2.85
CA PRO A 209 -14.43 2.41 2.87
C PRO A 209 -13.55 2.63 4.09
N GLN A 210 -12.51 3.46 3.98
CA GLN A 210 -11.67 3.86 5.11
C GLN A 210 -11.77 5.36 5.32
N ILE A 211 -12.13 5.79 6.53
CA ILE A 211 -12.15 7.20 6.92
C ILE A 211 -10.78 7.55 7.52
N ALA A 212 -10.09 8.51 6.90
CA ALA A 212 -8.82 9.05 7.38
C ALA A 212 -9.03 10.27 8.29
N GLY A 213 -10.09 11.04 8.07
CA GLY A 213 -10.39 12.21 8.89
C GLY A 213 -11.75 12.81 8.60
N VAL A 214 -12.33 13.45 9.62
CA VAL A 214 -13.52 14.29 9.53
C VAL A 214 -13.13 15.68 10.00
N VAL A 215 -13.27 16.66 9.11
CA VAL A 215 -12.98 18.05 9.39
C VAL A 215 -14.19 18.91 9.08
N ASP A 216 -14.18 20.12 9.60
CA ASP A 216 -15.14 21.15 9.23
C ASP A 216 -15.01 21.51 7.74
N ALA A 217 -16.12 21.56 6.99
CA ALA A 217 -16.08 21.82 5.55
C ALA A 217 -15.77 23.27 5.19
N ALA A 218 -15.94 24.21 6.13
CA ALA A 218 -15.67 25.63 5.93
C ALA A 218 -14.22 26.00 6.29
N SER A 219 -13.70 25.44 7.38
CA SER A 219 -12.36 25.75 7.92
C SER A 219 -11.28 24.71 7.60
N PHE A 220 -11.64 23.48 7.20
CA PHE A 220 -10.74 22.32 7.09
C PHE A 220 -9.99 21.95 8.38
N LEU A 221 -10.42 22.49 9.53
CA LEU A 221 -9.84 22.16 10.82
C LEU A 221 -10.55 20.96 11.44
N ALA A 222 -9.77 20.10 12.09
CA ALA A 222 -10.31 19.05 12.96
C ALA A 222 -10.89 19.68 14.23
N GLY A 223 -11.99 19.12 14.73
CA GLY A 223 -12.67 19.64 15.90
C GLY A 223 -13.97 18.89 16.18
N PRO A 224 -14.76 19.33 17.17
CA PRO A 224 -16.08 18.76 17.38
C PRO A 224 -17.00 19.03 16.18
N VAL A 225 -17.93 18.12 15.98
CA VAL A 225 -19.10 18.33 15.13
C VAL A 225 -20.26 18.88 15.95
N SER A 226 -21.27 19.45 15.29
CA SER A 226 -22.53 19.90 15.93
C SER A 226 -23.72 19.54 15.04
N PRO A 227 -24.96 19.54 15.56
CA PRO A 227 -26.17 19.43 14.73
C PRO A 227 -26.11 20.39 13.54
N GLY A 228 -26.43 19.90 12.34
CA GLY A 228 -26.45 20.70 11.10
C GLY A 228 -25.08 21.01 10.49
N LYS A 229 -23.96 20.74 11.17
CA LYS A 229 -22.64 21.10 10.67
C LYS A 229 -22.31 20.42 9.34
N MET A 230 -21.80 21.17 8.38
CA MET A 230 -21.21 20.63 7.16
C MET A 230 -19.79 20.16 7.44
N VAL A 231 -19.52 18.89 7.15
CA VAL A 231 -18.21 18.26 7.38
C VAL A 231 -17.63 17.71 6.08
N ALA A 232 -16.32 17.82 5.93
CA ALA A 232 -15.56 17.14 4.89
C ALA A 232 -14.93 15.88 5.48
N ILE A 233 -15.24 14.73 4.90
CA ILE A 233 -14.70 13.42 5.26
C ILE A 233 -13.69 13.02 4.21
N PHE A 234 -12.43 12.79 4.61
CA PHE A 234 -11.36 12.31 3.75
C PHE A 234 -11.05 10.85 4.01
N GLY A 235 -10.62 10.12 2.97
CA GLY A 235 -10.39 8.68 3.09
C GLY A 235 -10.09 8.00 1.77
N SER A 236 -10.33 6.68 1.73
CA SER A 236 -10.18 5.86 0.52
C SER A 236 -11.40 4.96 0.32
N GLY A 237 -11.85 4.82 -0.93
CA GLY A 237 -13.00 3.99 -1.25
C GLY A 237 -14.31 4.53 -0.69
N LEU A 238 -14.38 5.85 -0.42
CA LEU A 238 -15.55 6.49 0.18
C LEU A 238 -16.75 6.57 -0.78
N GLY A 239 -16.50 6.54 -2.09
CA GLY A 239 -17.50 6.79 -3.12
C GLY A 239 -17.04 6.43 -4.54
N PRO A 240 -17.74 6.91 -5.58
CA PRO A 240 -17.40 6.64 -6.98
C PRO A 240 -16.08 7.29 -7.41
N GLY A 241 -15.46 6.75 -8.47
CA GLY A 241 -14.21 7.29 -9.03
C GLY A 241 -14.31 8.74 -9.51
N ALA A 242 -15.48 9.16 -10.01
CA ALA A 242 -15.76 10.53 -10.42
C ALA A 242 -16.53 11.28 -9.33
N LEU A 243 -16.22 12.55 -9.12
CA LEU A 243 -16.97 13.41 -8.20
C LEU A 243 -18.43 13.50 -8.65
N THR A 244 -19.35 13.28 -7.72
CA THR A 244 -20.79 13.42 -7.93
C THR A 244 -21.36 14.37 -6.89
N THR A 245 -22.08 15.40 -7.33
CA THR A 245 -22.76 16.36 -6.47
C THR A 245 -24.23 15.99 -6.31
N PHE A 246 -24.85 16.43 -5.22
CA PHE A 246 -26.28 16.29 -5.05
C PHE A 246 -27.05 17.06 -6.14
N ALA A 247 -28.27 16.62 -6.42
CA ALA A 247 -29.22 17.38 -7.22
C ALA A 247 -30.17 18.14 -6.28
N MET A 248 -30.46 19.40 -6.58
CA MET A 248 -31.45 20.17 -5.83
C MET A 248 -32.79 19.43 -5.86
N PRO A 249 -33.38 19.10 -4.70
CA PRO A 249 -34.62 18.34 -4.66
C PRO A 249 -35.80 19.21 -5.08
N THR A 250 -36.75 18.62 -5.81
CA THR A 250 -37.99 19.31 -6.22
C THR A 250 -39.18 19.03 -5.28
N SER A 251 -39.16 17.91 -4.54
CA SER A 251 -40.09 17.54 -3.45
C SER A 251 -39.75 16.13 -2.91
N PRO A 252 -39.66 15.88 -1.58
CA PRO A 252 -39.62 16.86 -0.49
C PRO A 252 -38.31 17.67 -0.57
N ALA A 253 -38.29 18.84 0.05
CA ALA A 253 -37.13 19.74 0.03
C ALA A 253 -36.01 19.24 0.97
N THR A 254 -35.58 17.98 0.86
CA THR A 254 -34.47 17.42 1.65
C THR A 254 -33.38 16.85 0.75
N ILE A 255 -32.12 17.08 1.13
CA ILE A 255 -30.97 16.44 0.50
C ILE A 255 -30.95 14.96 0.88
N ALA A 256 -30.79 14.09 -0.11
CA ALA A 256 -30.77 12.66 0.09
C ALA A 256 -29.60 12.21 0.97
N ALA A 257 -29.85 11.23 1.84
CA ALA A 257 -28.83 10.59 2.67
C ALA A 257 -28.04 9.49 1.93
N THR A 258 -28.24 9.38 0.61
CA THR A 258 -27.52 8.46 -0.26
C THR A 258 -27.25 9.16 -1.58
N LEU A 259 -25.99 9.15 -2.01
CA LEU A 259 -25.56 9.75 -3.27
C LEU A 259 -24.58 8.81 -3.96
N ALA A 260 -24.91 8.37 -5.19
CA ALA A 260 -24.08 7.44 -5.97
C ALA A 260 -23.59 6.22 -5.16
N GLY A 261 -24.48 5.60 -4.37
CA GLY A 261 -24.16 4.45 -3.52
C GLY A 261 -23.39 4.76 -2.23
N THR A 262 -23.03 6.03 -2.00
CA THR A 262 -22.36 6.49 -0.77
C THR A 262 -23.38 6.80 0.32
N ARG A 263 -23.12 6.38 1.55
CA ARG A 263 -23.79 6.84 2.78
C ARG A 263 -22.76 7.18 3.85
N ILE A 264 -22.99 8.25 4.60
CA ILE A 264 -22.24 8.55 5.83
C ILE A 264 -23.20 8.37 7.00
N LEU A 265 -22.78 7.62 8.02
CA LEU A 265 -23.64 7.23 9.13
C LEU A 265 -23.07 7.76 10.44
N PHE A 266 -23.92 8.42 11.25
CA PHE A 266 -23.58 8.94 12.57
C PHE A 266 -24.36 8.19 13.65
N GLY A 267 -23.67 7.52 14.58
CA GLY A 267 -24.30 6.79 15.68
C GLY A 267 -23.34 6.55 16.85
N THR A 268 -23.83 6.03 17.97
CA THR A 268 -23.01 5.84 19.18
C THR A 268 -22.53 4.40 19.37
N THR A 269 -23.32 3.43 18.90
CA THR A 269 -23.07 2.00 19.13
C THR A 269 -22.59 1.29 17.86
N THR A 270 -23.49 1.08 16.90
CA THR A 270 -23.28 0.32 15.67
C THR A 270 -23.81 1.07 14.44
N SER A 271 -23.31 0.73 13.25
CA SER A 271 -23.75 1.32 11.98
C SER A 271 -25.22 1.04 11.65
N GLY A 272 -25.77 -0.12 12.06
CA GLY A 272 -27.16 -0.49 11.82
C GLY A 272 -28.19 0.36 12.59
N ALA A 273 -27.77 0.98 13.69
CA ALA A 273 -28.60 1.91 14.48
C ALA A 273 -28.23 3.39 14.23
N ALA A 274 -27.25 3.65 13.36
CA ALA A 274 -26.77 5.00 13.07
C ALA A 274 -27.72 5.75 12.12
N THR A 275 -27.78 7.07 12.26
CA THR A 275 -28.56 7.94 11.38
C THR A 275 -27.72 8.31 10.14
N ALA A 276 -28.31 8.17 8.95
CA ALA A 276 -27.65 8.56 7.71
C ALA A 276 -27.65 10.08 7.53
N ALA A 277 -26.49 10.62 7.16
CA ALA A 277 -26.26 12.03 6.89
C ALA A 277 -26.64 12.39 5.44
N PRO A 278 -27.30 13.54 5.21
CA PRO A 278 -27.44 14.14 3.89
C PRO A 278 -26.07 14.37 3.23
N ILE A 279 -25.93 14.07 1.94
CA ILE A 279 -24.66 14.19 1.21
C ILE A 279 -24.73 15.31 0.19
N ILE A 280 -23.78 16.26 0.28
CA ILE A 280 -23.62 17.37 -0.67
C ILE A 280 -22.83 16.91 -1.90
N PHE A 281 -21.71 16.22 -1.69
CA PHE A 281 -20.99 15.55 -2.78
C PHE A 281 -20.20 14.34 -2.28
N THR A 282 -19.87 13.44 -3.20
CA THR A 282 -19.07 12.24 -2.94
C THR A 282 -18.08 11.99 -4.07
N SER A 283 -16.94 11.39 -3.75
CA SER A 283 -15.89 10.93 -4.64
C SER A 283 -15.14 9.76 -3.98
N LEU A 284 -14.15 9.19 -4.68
CA LEU A 284 -13.37 8.07 -4.18
C LEU A 284 -12.64 8.38 -2.86
N SER A 285 -12.22 9.63 -2.66
CA SER A 285 -11.36 10.03 -1.54
C SER A 285 -11.94 11.12 -0.65
N GLN A 286 -13.09 11.70 -0.99
CA GLN A 286 -13.72 12.77 -0.23
C GLN A 286 -15.24 12.73 -0.32
N VAL A 287 -15.91 12.96 0.80
CA VAL A 287 -17.36 13.18 0.91
C VAL A 287 -17.61 14.44 1.71
N VAL A 288 -18.53 15.30 1.28
CA VAL A 288 -19.07 16.37 2.12
C VAL A 288 -20.50 16.04 2.50
N ALA A 289 -20.77 16.01 3.79
CA ALA A 289 -22.04 15.60 4.35
C ALA A 289 -22.49 16.56 5.46
N MET A 290 -23.80 16.57 5.72
CA MET A 290 -24.42 17.33 6.80
C MET A 290 -24.55 16.43 8.03
N VAL A 291 -23.99 16.86 9.17
CA VAL A 291 -24.18 16.17 10.44
C VAL A 291 -25.68 16.19 10.78
N PRO A 292 -26.32 15.04 11.04
CA PRO A 292 -27.75 14.98 11.33
C PRO A 292 -28.13 15.88 12.53
N TYR A 293 -29.25 16.61 12.42
CA TYR A 293 -29.75 17.49 13.48
C TYR A 293 -30.16 16.74 14.75
N ASN A 294 -30.49 15.44 14.62
CA ASN A 294 -30.85 14.57 15.73
C ASN A 294 -29.63 13.91 16.41
N VAL A 295 -28.40 14.34 16.11
CA VAL A 295 -27.21 13.84 16.83
C VAL A 295 -27.22 14.32 18.28
N THR A 296 -26.97 13.42 19.23
CA THR A 296 -26.89 13.77 20.66
C THR A 296 -25.62 14.58 20.93
N THR A 297 -25.78 15.74 21.58
CA THR A 297 -24.68 16.64 21.97
C THR A 297 -24.10 16.28 23.34
N GLY A 298 -22.89 16.75 23.64
CA GLY A 298 -22.25 16.58 24.96
C GLY A 298 -21.46 15.27 25.14
N GLY A 299 -21.13 14.59 24.04
CA GLY A 299 -20.40 13.33 24.06
C GLY A 299 -19.64 13.07 22.76
N ASN A 300 -19.53 11.80 22.37
CA ASN A 300 -18.90 11.37 21.13
C ASN A 300 -19.87 10.61 20.24
N VAL A 301 -19.67 10.74 18.93
CA VAL A 301 -20.36 9.96 17.91
C VAL A 301 -19.32 9.22 17.07
N LYS A 302 -19.69 8.05 16.59
CA LYS A 302 -18.94 7.26 15.62
C LYS A 302 -19.48 7.57 14.22
N VAL A 303 -18.55 7.79 13.29
CA VAL A 303 -18.82 8.05 11.89
C VAL A 303 -18.40 6.83 11.09
N TRP A 304 -19.33 6.23 10.36
CA TRP A 304 -19.05 5.19 9.37
C TRP A 304 -19.26 5.72 7.97
N ALA A 305 -18.48 5.20 7.03
CA ALA A 305 -18.73 5.37 5.61
C ALA A 305 -19.23 4.06 5.04
N GLU A 306 -20.19 4.12 4.14
CA GLU A 306 -20.68 2.99 3.39
C GLU A 306 -20.66 3.31 1.91
N PHE A 307 -20.17 2.37 1.11
CA PHE A 307 -20.20 2.49 -0.34
C PHE A 307 -20.74 1.19 -0.95
N ASN A 308 -21.81 1.30 -1.74
CA ASN A 308 -22.49 0.17 -2.39
C ASN A 308 -22.85 -0.97 -1.43
N GLY A 309 -23.32 -0.62 -0.22
CA GLY A 309 -23.74 -1.58 0.81
C GLY A 309 -22.60 -2.14 1.67
N VAL A 310 -21.34 -1.79 1.40
CA VAL A 310 -20.20 -2.20 2.24
C VAL A 310 -19.83 -1.08 3.19
N VAL A 311 -20.00 -1.34 4.50
CA VAL A 311 -19.68 -0.39 5.57
C VAL A 311 -18.20 -0.49 5.96
N SER A 312 -17.60 0.64 6.28
CA SER A 312 -16.25 0.74 6.84
C SER A 312 -16.11 -0.12 8.09
N ALA A 313 -15.12 -1.01 8.12
CA ALA A 313 -14.92 -1.91 9.28
C ALA A 313 -14.66 -1.16 10.60
N GLN A 314 -14.01 0.02 10.53
CA GLN A 314 -13.71 0.85 11.69
C GLN A 314 -14.37 2.23 11.53
N PRO A 315 -15.17 2.69 12.49
CA PRO A 315 -15.64 4.07 12.50
C PRO A 315 -14.57 5.03 12.99
N LEU A 316 -14.68 6.30 12.58
CA LEU A 316 -13.96 7.39 13.22
C LEU A 316 -14.80 7.99 14.36
N THR A 317 -14.24 8.10 15.56
CA THR A 317 -14.91 8.77 16.69
C THR A 317 -14.64 10.28 16.65
N VAL A 318 -15.70 11.07 16.69
CA VAL A 318 -15.65 12.54 16.75
C VAL A 318 -16.43 13.06 17.96
N ALA A 319 -15.97 14.16 18.56
CA ALA A 319 -16.70 14.83 19.65
C ALA A 319 -17.91 15.58 19.08
N VAL A 320 -18.99 15.67 19.85
CA VAL A 320 -20.21 16.40 19.49
C VAL A 320 -20.45 17.53 20.48
N ALA A 321 -20.34 18.76 19.99
CA ALA A 321 -20.64 19.98 20.74
C ALA A 321 -22.06 20.50 20.41
N ALA A 322 -22.60 21.38 21.26
CA ALA A 322 -23.86 22.06 20.97
C ALA A 322 -23.76 22.98 19.74
N THR A 323 -22.62 23.66 19.61
CA THR A 323 -22.25 24.52 18.48
C THR A 323 -20.78 24.27 18.14
N ALA A 324 -20.42 24.41 16.87
CA ALA A 324 -19.03 24.30 16.41
C ALA A 324 -18.85 25.14 15.13
N PRO A 325 -18.98 26.47 15.22
CA PRO A 325 -19.10 27.33 14.07
C PRO A 325 -17.79 27.50 13.31
N ALA A 326 -17.88 27.62 11.98
CA ALA A 326 -16.80 28.06 11.12
C ALA A 326 -17.33 28.90 9.96
N LEU A 327 -16.53 29.87 9.49
CA LEU A 327 -16.86 30.71 8.35
C LEU A 327 -16.38 30.09 7.03
N PHE A 328 -17.20 30.17 5.99
CA PHE A 328 -16.78 29.84 4.64
C PHE A 328 -15.81 30.91 4.12
N THR A 329 -14.88 30.50 3.28
CA THR A 329 -13.88 31.39 2.66
C THR A 329 -13.93 31.27 1.15
N MET A 330 -13.67 32.36 0.44
CA MET A 330 -13.70 32.39 -1.03
C MET A 330 -12.72 31.39 -1.66
N GLY A 331 -11.58 31.16 -1.02
CA GLY A 331 -10.58 30.19 -1.47
C GLY A 331 -10.90 28.73 -1.11
N SER A 332 -11.94 28.47 -0.31
CA SER A 332 -12.27 27.13 0.18
C SER A 332 -11.09 26.43 0.86
N VAL A 333 -10.31 27.18 1.65
CA VAL A 333 -9.13 26.69 2.42
C VAL A 333 -9.22 27.02 3.90
N GLY A 334 -10.34 27.59 4.35
CA GLY A 334 -10.58 27.91 5.75
C GLY A 334 -9.81 29.11 6.30
N SER A 335 -9.13 29.87 5.46
CA SER A 335 -8.41 31.09 5.82
C SER A 335 -8.52 32.15 4.72
N GLY A 336 -8.24 33.41 5.08
CA GLY A 336 -8.30 34.56 4.18
C GLY A 336 -9.72 35.11 4.02
N GLN A 337 -10.01 35.65 2.83
CA GLN A 337 -11.26 36.36 2.55
C GLN A 337 -12.49 35.49 2.83
N ALA A 338 -13.35 35.97 3.74
CA ALA A 338 -14.63 35.35 4.04
C ALA A 338 -15.54 35.33 2.82
N ALA A 339 -16.35 34.28 2.69
CA ALA A 339 -17.55 34.34 1.87
C ALA A 339 -18.52 35.32 2.55
N ALA A 340 -18.55 36.56 2.03
CA ALA A 340 -19.30 37.64 2.62
C ALA A 340 -19.86 38.59 1.55
N LEU A 341 -21.02 39.17 1.85
CA LEU A 341 -21.66 40.18 1.02
C LEU A 341 -21.73 41.51 1.78
N ASN A 342 -21.51 42.60 1.09
CA ASN A 342 -21.75 43.95 1.61
C ASN A 342 -23.26 44.25 1.65
N GLU A 343 -23.66 45.32 2.35
CA GLU A 343 -25.07 45.80 2.44
C GLU A 343 -25.72 46.00 1.06
N ASP A 344 -24.94 46.34 0.03
CA ASP A 344 -25.40 46.53 -1.35
C ASP A 344 -25.49 45.23 -2.18
N GLY A 345 -25.21 44.08 -1.57
CA GLY A 345 -25.23 42.76 -2.20
C GLY A 345 -23.97 42.39 -2.99
N THR A 346 -22.97 43.28 -3.06
CA THR A 346 -21.68 42.96 -3.70
C THR A 346 -20.85 42.01 -2.84
N ILE A 347 -20.02 41.17 -3.47
CA ILE A 347 -19.07 40.30 -2.75
C ILE A 347 -17.99 41.17 -2.09
N ASN A 348 -17.86 41.04 -0.77
CA ASN A 348 -16.81 41.70 -0.01
C ASN A 348 -15.43 41.21 -0.48
N SER A 349 -14.56 42.15 -0.83
CA SER A 349 -13.23 41.87 -1.39
C SER A 349 -12.37 43.14 -1.38
N ASP A 350 -11.11 43.02 -1.78
CA ASP A 350 -10.22 44.17 -2.05
C ASP A 350 -10.82 45.21 -3.02
N ALA A 351 -11.61 44.75 -3.98
CA ALA A 351 -12.24 45.61 -4.99
C ALA A 351 -13.54 46.26 -4.48
N ASN A 352 -14.25 45.58 -3.58
CA ASN A 352 -15.49 46.06 -2.98
C ASN A 352 -15.39 46.01 -1.43
N PRO A 353 -14.52 46.82 -0.81
CA PRO A 353 -14.41 46.87 0.64
C PRO A 353 -15.60 47.63 1.26
N ILE A 354 -15.98 47.22 2.47
CA ILE A 354 -17.12 47.81 3.22
C ILE A 354 -16.67 48.94 4.15
N ALA A 355 -17.48 49.99 4.27
CA ALA A 355 -17.19 51.09 5.19
C ALA A 355 -17.67 50.80 6.62
N GLY A 356 -17.04 51.42 7.61
CA GLY A 356 -17.53 51.43 8.99
C GLY A 356 -18.99 51.93 9.11
N GLY A 357 -19.74 51.33 10.03
CA GLY A 357 -21.16 51.61 10.26
C GLY A 357 -22.12 50.92 9.28
N LYS A 358 -21.61 50.23 8.25
CA LYS A 358 -22.42 49.46 7.30
C LYS A 358 -22.60 48.00 7.73
N VAL A 359 -23.60 47.34 7.16
CA VAL A 359 -23.89 45.93 7.44
C VAL A 359 -23.15 45.00 6.47
N ILE A 360 -22.45 44.01 7.01
CA ILE A 360 -21.84 42.91 6.25
C ILE A 360 -22.53 41.59 6.60
N SER A 361 -22.79 40.77 5.60
CA SER A 361 -23.38 39.43 5.73
C SER A 361 -22.28 38.38 5.58
N LEU A 362 -22.09 37.52 6.58
CA LEU A 362 -21.10 36.44 6.57
C LEU A 362 -21.79 35.08 6.58
N PHE A 363 -21.21 34.10 5.88
CA PHE A 363 -21.77 32.75 5.77
C PHE A 363 -20.88 31.70 6.41
N GLY A 364 -21.49 30.72 7.07
CA GLY A 364 -20.76 29.65 7.76
C GLY A 364 -21.60 28.40 8.01
N THR A 365 -21.06 27.49 8.80
CA THR A 365 -21.72 26.24 9.21
C THR A 365 -21.43 25.90 10.66
N GLY A 366 -22.23 25.01 11.27
CA GLY A 366 -22.00 24.54 12.64
C GLY A 366 -22.66 25.41 13.70
N GLU A 367 -23.78 26.04 13.34
CA GLU A 367 -24.62 26.86 14.21
C GLU A 367 -25.30 26.07 15.33
N GLY A 368 -25.39 24.75 15.18
CA GLY A 368 -26.14 23.90 16.11
C GLY A 368 -27.63 23.91 15.78
N VAL A 369 -28.46 24.19 16.78
CA VAL A 369 -29.93 24.10 16.64
C VAL A 369 -30.53 25.44 16.19
N LEU A 370 -31.51 25.35 15.28
CA LEU A 370 -32.34 26.46 14.83
C LEU A 370 -33.70 26.44 15.56
N THR A 371 -34.25 27.63 15.78
CA THR A 371 -35.57 27.81 16.44
C THR A 371 -36.69 27.51 15.45
N ALA A 372 -37.19 26.27 15.44
CA ALA A 372 -38.23 25.80 14.54
C ALA A 372 -39.26 24.91 15.24
N THR A 373 -40.52 24.97 14.78
CA THR A 373 -41.61 24.09 15.21
C THR A 373 -42.40 23.60 13.98
N PRO A 374 -42.29 22.32 13.58
CA PRO A 374 -41.46 21.26 14.17
C PRO A 374 -39.95 21.51 14.01
N ALA A 375 -39.13 20.75 14.73
CA ALA A 375 -37.68 20.81 14.61
C ALA A 375 -37.23 20.48 13.18
N VAL A 376 -36.14 21.13 12.76
CA VAL A 376 -35.55 21.00 11.42
C VAL A 376 -35.24 19.53 11.10
N ALA A 377 -35.65 19.08 9.93
CA ALA A 377 -35.39 17.74 9.45
C ALA A 377 -33.97 17.59 8.89
N ASN A 378 -33.43 16.37 8.92
CA ASN A 378 -32.13 16.07 8.34
C ASN A 378 -32.13 16.38 6.83
N GLY A 379 -31.24 17.30 6.41
CA GLY A 379 -31.05 17.67 5.01
C GLY A 379 -32.09 18.65 4.47
N GLU A 380 -32.95 19.21 5.32
CA GLU A 380 -33.95 20.19 4.94
C GLU A 380 -33.34 21.40 4.21
N ILE A 381 -33.91 21.78 3.08
CA ILE A 381 -33.69 23.06 2.42
C ILE A 381 -34.68 24.05 3.04
N LEU A 382 -34.17 25.07 3.71
CA LEU A 382 -35.00 26.02 4.43
C LEU A 382 -35.84 26.84 3.45
N ASN A 383 -37.12 27.04 3.77
CA ASN A 383 -38.04 27.88 2.99
C ASN A 383 -38.41 29.19 3.73
N SER A 384 -37.85 29.38 4.92
CA SER A 384 -38.09 30.52 5.80
C SER A 384 -36.82 30.81 6.61
N VAL A 385 -36.77 32.01 7.18
CA VAL A 385 -35.65 32.43 8.02
C VAL A 385 -35.88 31.89 9.44
N LEU A 386 -34.93 31.10 9.93
CA LEU A 386 -34.96 30.52 11.28
C LEU A 386 -33.80 31.06 12.11
N ASN A 387 -34.05 31.49 13.34
CA ASN A 387 -33.02 32.03 14.22
C ASN A 387 -32.16 30.93 14.84
N ILE A 388 -30.85 31.19 14.94
CA ILE A 388 -29.94 30.35 15.73
C ILE A 388 -30.35 30.44 17.21
N THR A 389 -30.49 29.28 17.88
CA THR A 389 -30.95 29.25 19.28
C THR A 389 -29.87 29.70 20.26
N ALA A 390 -28.60 29.42 19.97
CA ALA A 390 -27.48 29.83 20.81
C ALA A 390 -27.16 31.32 20.65
N THR A 391 -26.64 31.94 21.72
CA THR A 391 -26.18 33.34 21.69
C THR A 391 -25.09 33.54 20.65
N VAL A 392 -25.21 34.61 19.86
CA VAL A 392 -24.23 35.00 18.83
C VAL A 392 -23.62 36.35 19.17
N SER A 393 -22.29 36.42 19.14
CA SER A 393 -21.52 37.66 19.17
C SER A 393 -20.48 37.65 18.05
N ALA A 394 -19.90 38.80 17.73
CA ALA A 394 -18.86 38.89 16.73
C ALA A 394 -17.87 40.01 17.02
N GLN A 395 -16.68 39.87 16.48
CA GLN A 395 -15.63 40.89 16.50
C GLN A 395 -15.06 41.12 15.11
N ILE A 396 -14.81 42.38 14.77
CA ILE A 396 -14.08 42.81 13.57
C ILE A 396 -12.89 43.65 14.04
N ASP A 397 -11.67 43.28 13.63
CA ASP A 397 -10.42 43.89 14.13
C ASP A 397 -10.27 43.82 15.66
N GLY A 398 -10.84 42.78 16.28
CA GLY A 398 -10.88 42.62 17.74
C GLY A 398 -11.85 43.58 18.47
N ILE A 399 -12.64 44.36 17.73
CA ILE A 399 -13.67 45.26 18.26
C ILE A 399 -15.03 44.57 18.15
N ASP A 400 -15.84 44.63 19.20
CA ASP A 400 -17.19 44.08 19.21
C ASP A 400 -18.03 44.68 18.06
N ALA A 401 -18.52 43.80 17.19
CA ALA A 401 -19.34 44.12 16.03
C ALA A 401 -20.80 43.77 16.35
N PRO A 402 -21.72 44.77 16.39
CA PRO A 402 -23.12 44.53 16.68
C PRO A 402 -23.74 43.51 15.71
N VAL A 403 -24.26 42.40 16.25
CA VAL A 403 -24.99 41.38 15.49
C VAL A 403 -26.42 41.87 15.25
N GLN A 404 -26.78 42.08 13.99
CA GLN A 404 -28.12 42.51 13.59
C GLN A 404 -29.07 41.32 13.45
N SER A 405 -28.57 40.20 12.93
CA SER A 405 -29.32 38.95 12.81
C SER A 405 -28.37 37.77 12.68
N ALA A 406 -28.78 36.60 13.16
CA ALA A 406 -28.05 35.35 13.03
C ALA A 406 -29.03 34.20 12.78
N THR A 407 -29.04 33.67 11.56
CA THR A 407 -30.14 32.81 11.07
C THR A 407 -29.61 31.70 10.16
N GLY A 408 -30.41 30.64 9.99
CA GLY A 408 -30.30 29.78 8.81
C GLY A 408 -30.63 30.55 7.53
N VAL A 409 -30.16 30.07 6.38
CA VAL A 409 -30.36 30.74 5.08
C VAL A 409 -31.51 30.10 4.31
N SER A 410 -32.56 30.88 4.04
CA SER A 410 -33.67 30.45 3.17
C SER A 410 -33.16 30.16 1.76
N GLY A 411 -33.60 29.04 1.19
CA GLY A 411 -33.17 28.52 -0.11
C GLY A 411 -31.92 27.64 -0.06
N LEU A 412 -31.23 27.55 1.09
CA LEU A 412 -30.08 26.66 1.28
C LEU A 412 -30.41 25.53 2.25
N VAL A 413 -29.54 24.52 2.28
CA VAL A 413 -29.63 23.44 3.26
C VAL A 413 -29.43 23.98 4.67
N ALA A 414 -30.28 23.53 5.59
CA ALA A 414 -30.13 23.77 7.01
C ALA A 414 -28.77 23.25 7.47
N GLY A 415 -28.02 24.07 8.20
CA GLY A 415 -26.60 23.87 8.48
C GLY A 415 -25.70 24.90 7.82
N VAL A 416 -26.24 25.68 6.87
CA VAL A 416 -25.64 26.93 6.41
C VAL A 416 -26.30 28.09 7.14
N PHE A 417 -25.50 28.86 7.87
CA PHE A 417 -25.96 30.05 8.57
C PHE A 417 -25.47 31.32 7.88
N GLN A 418 -26.20 32.41 8.14
CA GLN A 418 -25.81 33.78 7.82
C GLN A 418 -25.82 34.62 9.09
N VAL A 419 -24.82 35.48 9.26
CA VAL A 419 -24.77 36.49 10.32
C VAL A 419 -24.57 37.86 9.70
N ASN A 420 -25.47 38.78 10.01
CA ASN A 420 -25.38 40.17 9.59
C ASN A 420 -24.78 40.99 10.72
N LEU A 421 -23.66 41.66 10.46
CA LEU A 421 -22.90 42.43 11.43
C LEU A 421 -22.82 43.90 11.02
N THR A 422 -22.92 44.81 11.97
CA THR A 422 -22.51 46.20 11.73
C THR A 422 -21.01 46.31 11.88
N VAL A 423 -20.31 46.77 10.85
CA VAL A 423 -18.87 47.01 10.89
C VAL A 423 -18.59 48.14 11.90
N PRO A 424 -17.80 47.92 12.96
CA PRO A 424 -17.49 48.96 13.94
C PRO A 424 -16.86 50.18 13.27
N ALA A 425 -17.29 51.39 13.64
CA ALA A 425 -16.71 52.63 13.09
C ALA A 425 -15.21 52.79 13.41
N GLY A 426 -14.71 52.11 14.46
CA GLY A 426 -13.31 52.10 14.84
C GLY A 426 -12.47 50.98 14.22
N ALA A 427 -13.05 50.10 13.39
CA ALA A 427 -12.29 49.03 12.72
C ALA A 427 -11.30 49.64 11.72
N LYS A 428 -10.08 49.10 11.68
CA LYS A 428 -9.08 49.58 10.71
C LYS A 428 -9.54 49.31 9.28
N ALA A 429 -9.29 50.27 8.39
CA ALA A 429 -9.34 50.03 6.95
C ALA A 429 -8.22 49.09 6.53
N GLY A 430 -8.50 48.20 5.60
CA GLY A 430 -7.54 47.22 5.12
C GLY A 430 -8.18 46.15 4.25
N LYS A 431 -7.34 45.49 3.45
CA LYS A 431 -7.71 44.39 2.56
C LYS A 431 -7.99 43.07 3.30
N ALA A 432 -7.41 42.92 4.49
CA ALA A 432 -7.46 41.71 5.28
C ALA A 432 -7.66 42.04 6.76
N VAL A 433 -8.87 42.49 7.10
CA VAL A 433 -9.26 42.82 8.47
C VAL A 433 -9.87 41.58 9.13
N PRO A 434 -9.33 41.09 10.27
CA PRO A 434 -9.83 39.88 10.91
C PRO A 434 -11.30 39.98 11.32
N VAL A 435 -12.06 38.89 11.13
CA VAL A 435 -13.43 38.75 11.61
C VAL A 435 -13.60 37.41 12.32
N VAL A 436 -14.27 37.44 13.48
CA VAL A 436 -14.57 36.25 14.27
C VAL A 436 -16.02 36.29 14.72
N ILE A 437 -16.73 35.18 14.54
CA ILE A 437 -18.08 34.99 15.08
C ILE A 437 -17.98 33.99 16.23
N THR A 438 -18.68 34.25 17.33
CA THR A 438 -18.81 33.33 18.46
C THR A 438 -20.26 32.89 18.59
N ILE A 439 -20.53 31.59 18.51
CA ILE A 439 -21.86 31.01 18.66
C ILE A 439 -21.86 30.04 19.85
N GLY A 440 -22.67 30.30 20.86
CA GLY A 440 -22.74 29.46 22.06
C GLY A 440 -21.42 29.41 22.84
N GLY A 441 -20.61 30.47 22.76
CA GLY A 441 -19.29 30.54 23.41
C GLY A 441 -18.14 29.90 22.62
N VAL A 442 -18.40 29.36 21.42
CA VAL A 442 -17.37 28.79 20.53
C VAL A 442 -17.09 29.76 19.38
N ALA A 443 -15.83 30.15 19.21
CA ALA A 443 -15.39 31.05 18.16
C ALA A 443 -15.12 30.32 16.83
N THR A 444 -15.38 31.00 15.71
CA THR A 444 -14.90 30.60 14.38
C THR A 444 -13.38 30.75 14.30
N GLN A 445 -12.79 30.23 13.23
CA GLN A 445 -11.36 30.35 12.98
C GLN A 445 -10.91 31.82 12.87
N THR A 446 -9.71 32.14 13.38
CA THR A 446 -9.19 33.53 13.48
C THR A 446 -8.47 34.03 12.23
N SER A 447 -8.18 33.13 11.29
CA SER A 447 -7.48 33.44 10.04
C SER A 447 -8.39 33.99 8.94
N VAL A 448 -9.67 34.21 9.24
CA VAL A 448 -10.67 34.73 8.29
C VAL A 448 -10.73 36.24 8.34
N THR A 449 -10.78 36.86 7.16
CA THR A 449 -10.69 38.31 7.00
C THR A 449 -11.76 38.85 6.07
N ILE A 450 -12.01 40.15 6.17
CA ILE A 450 -12.86 40.95 5.27
C ILE A 450 -12.12 42.20 4.80
N GLY A 451 -12.56 42.79 3.68
CA GLY A 451 -12.09 44.08 3.20
C GLY A 451 -12.89 45.23 3.83
N VAL A 452 -12.20 46.18 4.45
CA VAL A 452 -12.79 47.38 5.08
C VAL A 452 -12.13 48.65 4.50
N LYS A 453 -12.90 49.73 4.30
CA LYS A 453 -12.43 51.02 3.78
C LYS A 453 -12.70 52.19 4.71
#